data_AF-A0A975CGF3-F1
#
_entry.id   AF-A0A975CGF3-F1
#
_cell.length_a   1.000
_cell.length_b   1.000
_cell.length_c   1.000
_cell.angle_alpha   90.00
_cell.angle_beta   90.00
_cell.angle_gamma   90.00
#
_symmetry.space_group_name_H-M   'P 1'
#
loop_
_entity.id
_entity.type
_entity.pdbx_description
1 polymer ?
#
loop_
_entity_poly.entity_id
_entity_poly.type
_entity_poly.pdbx_seq_one_letter_code
_entity_poly.pdbx_strand_id
1 'polypeptide(L)'
;MNSELLLSLVGKVIKVDRGGPESRIGKLLAVNEDHITLLTEDDGVIYYKAHHIKSLTANTKSGLNFNIEVPENFEYKTAKTFKGILENLKYHWVKINRGGPEKLEGVLDEITDDFVTIILNEEVVRLSMFHIRNISYGEKVQKSDEADKEENKEDKSKEQEKSKNDSSNKKSSLEQGNEKKKEK
;
A
#
# COMPACT_ATOMS: atom_id res chain seq x y z
N MET A 1 16.85 0.08 -13.84
CA MET A 1 16.06 1.03 -14.68
C MET A 1 17.02 2.05 -15.30
N ASN A 2 16.67 2.66 -16.43
CA ASN A 2 17.50 3.71 -17.05
C ASN A 2 17.44 4.98 -16.18
N SER A 3 18.60 5.43 -15.69
CA SER A 3 18.72 6.59 -14.79
C SER A 3 18.32 7.91 -15.45
N GLU A 4 18.58 8.11 -16.75
CA GLU A 4 18.21 9.34 -17.47
C GLU A 4 16.70 9.51 -17.54
N LEU A 5 15.97 8.41 -17.80
CA LEU A 5 14.51 8.42 -17.79
C LEU A 5 13.98 8.82 -16.42
N LEU A 6 14.51 8.25 -15.34
CA LEU A 6 14.09 8.56 -13.97
C LEU A 6 14.34 10.03 -13.62
N LEU A 7 15.51 10.55 -13.96
CA LEU A 7 15.86 11.95 -13.73
C LEU A 7 14.91 12.90 -14.46
N SER A 8 14.48 12.57 -15.68
CA SER A 8 13.50 13.36 -16.44
C SER A 8 12.09 13.41 -15.80
N LEU A 9 11.82 12.54 -14.82
CA LEU A 9 10.56 12.45 -14.10
C LEU A 9 10.59 13.17 -12.75
N VAL A 10 11.75 13.66 -12.29
CA VAL A 10 11.86 14.39 -11.01
C VAL A 10 10.94 15.62 -11.05
N GLY A 11 10.22 15.84 -9.95
CA GLY A 11 9.21 16.89 -9.80
C GLY A 11 7.84 16.55 -10.39
N LYS A 12 7.71 15.48 -11.20
CA LYS A 12 6.43 15.06 -11.79
C LYS A 12 5.70 14.09 -10.86
N VAL A 13 4.37 14.08 -11.00
CA VAL A 13 3.52 13.05 -10.39
C VAL A 13 3.61 11.78 -11.24
N ILE A 14 3.98 10.69 -10.60
CA ILE A 14 4.14 9.37 -11.20
C ILE A 14 3.37 8.32 -10.41
N LYS A 15 3.09 7.19 -11.06
CA LYS A 15 2.64 5.97 -10.40
C LYS A 15 3.77 4.96 -10.42
N VAL A 16 4.23 4.57 -9.23
CA VAL A 16 5.14 3.44 -9.01
C VAL A 16 4.30 2.18 -8.94
N ASP A 17 4.64 1.21 -9.78
CA ASP A 17 3.92 -0.03 -10.03
C ASP A 17 2.48 0.16 -10.51
N ARG A 18 2.11 -0.49 -11.63
CA ARG A 18 0.79 -0.32 -12.24
C ARG A 18 -0.39 -0.74 -11.34
N GLY A 19 -0.15 -1.63 -10.38
CA GLY A 19 -1.16 -2.12 -9.43
C GLY A 19 -0.56 -3.04 -8.37
N GLY A 20 -1.42 -3.63 -7.56
CA GLY A 20 -1.04 -4.48 -6.43
C GLY A 20 -0.74 -3.68 -5.15
N PRO A 21 -0.41 -4.39 -4.07
CA PRO A 21 -0.30 -3.79 -2.73
C PRO A 21 0.75 -2.66 -2.61
N GLU A 22 1.83 -2.78 -3.39
CA GLU A 22 2.97 -1.84 -3.42
C GLU A 22 2.75 -0.60 -4.30
N SER A 23 1.66 -0.59 -5.09
CA SER A 23 1.38 0.48 -6.04
C SER A 23 1.06 1.79 -5.34
N ARG A 24 1.73 2.87 -5.73
CA ARG A 24 1.49 4.22 -5.19
C ARG A 24 1.56 5.29 -6.25
N ILE A 25 0.76 6.33 -6.06
CA ILE A 25 0.81 7.57 -6.83
C ILE A 25 1.47 8.63 -5.94
N GLY A 26 2.38 9.40 -6.50
CA GLY A 26 3.08 10.44 -5.75
C GLY A 26 3.98 11.32 -6.62
N LYS A 27 4.47 12.40 -6.03
CA LYS A 27 5.46 13.28 -6.66
C LYS A 27 6.86 12.69 -6.48
N LEU A 28 7.60 12.49 -7.58
CA LEU A 28 8.98 12.03 -7.52
C LEU A 28 9.88 13.17 -7.02
N LEU A 29 10.42 13.04 -5.82
CA LEU A 29 11.28 14.06 -5.21
C LEU A 29 12.73 13.93 -5.64
N ALA A 30 13.26 12.70 -5.68
CA ALA A 30 14.66 12.45 -5.99
C ALA A 30 14.90 11.07 -6.60
N VAL A 31 15.99 10.96 -7.34
CA VAL A 31 16.54 9.72 -7.88
C VAL A 31 17.99 9.63 -7.42
N ASN A 32 18.32 8.56 -6.72
CA ASN A 32 19.65 8.29 -6.15
C ASN A 32 20.23 7.00 -6.77
N GLU A 33 21.36 6.53 -6.26
CA GLU A 33 22.14 5.44 -6.88
C GLU A 33 21.34 4.13 -7.01
N ASP A 34 20.61 3.77 -5.96
CA ASP A 34 19.90 2.49 -5.84
C ASP A 34 18.43 2.65 -5.42
N HIS A 35 17.93 3.88 -5.26
CA HIS A 35 16.58 4.15 -4.81
C HIS A 35 16.01 5.46 -5.38
N ILE A 36 14.69 5.60 -5.29
CA ILE A 36 13.97 6.84 -5.56
C ILE A 36 13.20 7.29 -4.33
N THR A 37 12.93 8.58 -4.23
CA THR A 37 12.13 9.18 -3.16
C THR A 37 10.81 9.69 -3.74
N LEU A 38 9.69 9.20 -3.23
CA LEU A 38 8.34 9.50 -3.67
C LEU A 38 7.56 10.12 -2.51
N LEU A 39 6.97 11.30 -2.73
CA LEU A 39 6.01 11.88 -1.80
C LEU A 39 4.60 11.41 -2.16
N THR A 40 3.92 10.79 -1.21
CA THR A 40 2.54 10.28 -1.38
C THR A 40 1.60 10.93 -0.40
N GLU A 41 0.30 10.86 -0.69
CA GLU A 41 -0.70 11.45 0.21
C GLU A 41 -0.91 10.67 1.50
N ASP A 42 -0.88 9.35 1.41
CA ASP A 42 -1.30 8.50 2.53
C ASP A 42 -0.15 8.18 3.47
N ASP A 43 1.04 7.95 2.90
CA ASP A 43 2.22 7.42 3.58
C ASP A 43 3.35 8.46 3.71
N GLY A 44 3.15 9.70 3.24
CA GLY A 44 4.17 10.75 3.29
C GLY A 44 5.36 10.43 2.37
N VAL A 45 6.58 10.66 2.88
CA VAL A 45 7.82 10.36 2.13
C VAL A 45 8.11 8.86 2.15
N ILE A 46 8.25 8.33 0.95
CA ILE A 46 8.56 6.93 0.68
C ILE A 46 9.88 6.82 -0.07
N TYR A 47 10.74 5.90 0.36
CA TYR A 47 11.93 5.49 -0.39
C TYR A 47 11.69 4.12 -1.01
N TYR A 48 11.81 4.01 -2.33
CA TYR A 48 11.70 2.74 -3.07
C TYR A 48 13.06 2.31 -3.57
N LYS A 49 13.45 1.05 -3.33
CA LYS A 49 14.62 0.49 -4.01
C LYS A 49 14.34 0.36 -5.50
N ALA A 50 15.22 0.93 -6.31
CA ALA A 50 15.03 1.01 -7.76
C ALA A 50 14.93 -0.38 -8.42
N HIS A 51 15.61 -1.40 -7.89
CA HIS A 51 15.57 -2.76 -8.42
C HIS A 51 14.27 -3.51 -8.14
N HIS A 52 13.45 -3.06 -7.18
CA HIS A 52 12.15 -3.67 -6.87
C HIS A 52 10.99 -3.03 -7.61
N ILE A 53 11.20 -1.87 -8.27
CA ILE A 53 10.19 -1.20 -9.07
C ILE A 53 9.97 -1.98 -10.36
N LYS A 54 8.73 -2.40 -10.59
CA LYS A 54 8.35 -3.19 -11.77
C LYS A 54 7.88 -2.30 -12.91
N SER A 55 7.30 -1.15 -12.61
CA SER A 55 6.83 -0.20 -13.63
C SER A 55 6.71 1.22 -13.12
N LEU A 56 6.85 2.18 -14.04
CA LEU A 56 6.60 3.59 -13.79
C LEU A 56 5.59 4.08 -14.82
N THR A 57 4.57 4.78 -14.35
CA THR A 57 3.56 5.39 -15.23
C THR A 57 3.57 6.90 -14.99
N ALA A 58 3.79 7.66 -16.06
CA ALA A 58 3.58 9.10 -16.09
C ALA A 58 2.45 9.38 -17.09
N ASN A 59 1.34 9.97 -16.65
CA ASN A 59 0.24 10.30 -17.55
C ASN A 59 0.46 11.67 -18.17
N THR A 60 0.64 11.71 -19.49
CA THR A 60 0.96 12.91 -20.26
C THR A 60 -0.26 13.74 -20.66
N LYS A 61 -1.49 13.25 -20.48
CA LYS A 61 -2.72 13.88 -21.00
C LYS A 61 -3.66 14.43 -19.93
N SER A 62 -3.84 13.73 -18.82
CA SER A 62 -4.83 14.08 -17.78
C SER A 62 -4.24 14.20 -16.37
N GLY A 63 -2.91 14.12 -16.24
CA GLY A 63 -2.26 14.07 -14.94
C GLY A 63 -2.60 12.80 -14.16
N LEU A 64 -1.98 12.65 -12.99
CA LEU A 64 -2.38 11.68 -11.97
C LEU A 64 -2.89 12.48 -10.78
N ASN A 65 -3.95 12.03 -10.13
CA ASN A 65 -4.51 12.71 -8.97
C ASN A 65 -3.44 12.75 -7.86
N PHE A 66 -3.03 13.95 -7.47
CA PHE A 66 -2.11 14.22 -6.38
C PHE A 66 -2.42 15.61 -5.83
N ASN A 67 -3.16 15.65 -4.74
CA ASN A 67 -3.74 16.86 -4.14
C ASN A 67 -2.96 17.29 -2.89
N ILE A 68 -1.64 17.38 -3.01
CA ILE A 68 -0.77 17.92 -1.96
C ILE A 68 0.03 19.08 -2.49
N GLU A 69 -0.14 20.23 -1.85
CA GLU A 69 0.78 21.35 -1.98
C GLU A 69 2.06 21.02 -1.20
N VAL A 70 3.18 20.93 -1.92
CA VAL A 70 4.49 20.68 -1.32
C VAL A 70 5.10 22.05 -0.98
N PRO A 71 5.36 22.37 0.30
CA PRO A 71 6.03 23.61 0.66
C PRO A 71 7.39 23.74 -0.03
N GLU A 72 7.80 24.98 -0.36
CA GLU A 72 9.11 25.21 -0.98
C GLU A 72 10.28 24.70 -0.12
N ASN A 73 10.12 24.79 1.21
CA ASN A 73 11.11 24.33 2.20
C ASN A 73 10.75 22.94 2.76
N PHE A 74 10.13 22.08 1.97
CA PHE A 74 9.83 20.72 2.41
C PHE A 74 11.13 19.92 2.60
N GLU A 75 11.46 19.65 3.86
CA GLU A 75 12.61 18.83 4.23
C GLU A 75 12.22 17.36 4.33
N TYR A 76 13.15 16.50 3.92
CA TYR A 76 13.04 15.05 4.07
C TYR A 76 14.44 14.45 4.18
N LYS A 77 14.55 13.26 4.77
CA LYS A 77 15.86 12.60 4.92
C LYS A 77 16.43 12.24 3.55
N THR A 78 17.72 12.51 3.35
CA THR A 78 18.41 12.23 2.08
C THR A 78 19.66 11.40 2.33
N ALA A 79 20.00 10.53 1.37
CA ALA A 79 21.24 9.77 1.32
C ALA A 79 21.48 9.30 -0.12
N LYS A 80 22.73 8.97 -0.45
CA LYS A 80 23.09 8.46 -1.80
C LYS A 80 22.60 7.05 -2.05
N THR A 81 22.55 6.23 -1.01
CA THR A 81 22.16 4.81 -1.08
C THR A 81 20.96 4.54 -0.19
N PHE A 82 20.23 3.47 -0.48
CA PHE A 82 19.08 3.05 0.32
C PHE A 82 19.51 2.64 1.72
N LYS A 83 20.67 1.99 1.86
CA LYS A 83 21.26 1.68 3.17
C LYS A 83 21.51 2.96 3.97
N GLY A 84 22.03 4.02 3.35
CA GLY A 84 22.21 5.31 4.02
C GLY A 84 20.88 5.95 4.48
N ILE A 85 19.79 5.74 3.73
CA ILE A 85 18.45 6.14 4.20
C ILE A 85 18.05 5.35 5.44
N LEU A 86 18.25 4.02 5.44
CA LEU A 86 17.96 3.19 6.60
C LEU A 86 18.77 3.62 7.84
N GLU A 87 20.05 3.94 7.66
CA GLU A 87 20.91 4.46 8.73
C GLU A 87 20.38 5.80 9.28
N ASN A 88 19.92 6.71 8.41
CA ASN A 88 19.29 7.96 8.82
C ASN A 88 17.93 7.78 9.51
N LEU A 89 17.30 6.61 9.33
CA LEU A 89 16.05 6.20 9.94
C LEU A 89 16.24 5.31 11.17
N LYS A 90 17.49 5.06 11.59
CA LYS A 90 17.77 4.33 12.81
C LYS A 90 17.04 4.97 14.00
N TYR A 91 16.41 4.14 14.81
CA TYR A 91 15.57 4.49 15.95
C TYR A 91 14.26 5.22 15.62
N HIS A 92 13.88 5.34 14.34
CA HIS A 92 12.60 5.91 13.96
C HIS A 92 11.54 4.81 13.82
N TRP A 93 10.28 5.17 14.07
CA TRP A 93 9.15 4.35 13.68
C TRP A 93 9.00 4.38 12.16
N VAL A 94 9.04 3.20 11.54
CA VAL A 94 9.04 3.03 10.09
C VAL A 94 7.96 2.06 9.66
N LYS A 95 7.58 2.17 8.38
CA LYS A 95 6.74 1.22 7.66
C LYS A 95 7.50 0.68 6.47
N ILE A 96 7.75 -0.62 6.48
CA ILE A 96 8.47 -1.35 5.44
C ILE A 96 7.48 -2.18 4.62
N ASN A 97 7.62 -2.09 3.30
CA ASN A 97 6.73 -2.71 2.32
C ASN A 97 5.27 -2.26 2.49
N ARG A 98 4.41 -2.55 1.52
CA ARG A 98 2.99 -2.17 1.56
C ARG A 98 2.12 -3.33 1.12
N GLY A 99 1.36 -3.80 2.09
CA GLY A 99 0.35 -4.84 1.96
C GLY A 99 0.94 -6.21 1.67
N GLY A 100 0.05 -7.21 1.61
CA GLY A 100 0.48 -8.61 1.63
C GLY A 100 1.13 -9.02 2.96
N PRO A 101 1.66 -10.26 3.04
CA PRO A 101 2.26 -10.81 4.26
C PRO A 101 3.63 -10.21 4.61
N GLU A 102 4.26 -9.47 3.70
CA GLU A 102 5.60 -8.88 3.88
C GLU A 102 5.57 -7.46 4.48
N LYS A 103 4.37 -6.94 4.80
CA LYS A 103 4.21 -5.62 5.43
C LYS A 103 4.71 -5.67 6.87
N LEU A 104 5.57 -4.72 7.26
CA LEU A 104 6.11 -4.62 8.61
C LEU A 104 6.14 -3.17 9.08
N GLU A 105 5.82 -2.94 10.35
CA GLU A 105 5.87 -1.64 11.00
C GLU A 105 6.57 -1.79 12.36
N GLY A 106 7.28 -0.76 12.83
CA GLY A 106 7.97 -0.77 14.11
C GLY A 106 9.17 0.16 14.15
N VAL A 107 9.97 0.06 15.21
CA VAL A 107 11.20 0.84 15.39
C VAL A 107 12.34 0.16 14.65
N LEU A 108 13.00 0.87 13.74
CA LEU A 108 14.21 0.38 13.07
C LEU A 108 15.41 0.45 14.01
N ASP A 109 16.05 -0.66 14.33
CA ASP A 109 17.14 -0.72 15.31
C ASP A 109 18.50 -0.99 14.67
N GLU A 110 18.68 -2.16 14.06
CA GLU A 110 19.95 -2.59 13.46
C GLU A 110 19.87 -2.56 11.93
N ILE A 111 20.95 -2.12 11.28
CA ILE A 111 21.09 -2.09 9.82
C ILE A 111 22.43 -2.74 9.47
N THR A 112 22.38 -3.85 8.73
CA THR A 112 23.56 -4.53 8.18
C THR A 112 23.45 -4.62 6.66
N ASP A 113 24.44 -5.21 6.00
CA ASP A 113 24.34 -5.47 4.56
C ASP A 113 23.33 -6.59 4.23
N ASP A 114 23.10 -7.51 5.17
CA ASP A 114 22.29 -8.71 4.95
C ASP A 114 20.83 -8.56 5.44
N PHE A 115 20.62 -7.85 6.55
CA PHE A 115 19.32 -7.69 7.19
C PHE A 115 19.18 -6.37 7.96
N VAL A 116 17.93 -6.03 8.28
CA VAL A 116 17.57 -5.01 9.27
C VAL A 116 16.81 -5.65 10.43
N THR A 117 16.92 -5.05 11.62
CA THR A 117 16.14 -5.44 12.80
C THR A 117 15.04 -4.41 13.05
N ILE A 118 13.80 -4.88 13.14
CA ILE A 118 12.62 -4.09 13.51
C ILE A 118 12.09 -4.58 14.85
N ILE A 119 11.83 -3.63 15.75
CA ILE A 119 11.21 -3.90 17.05
C ILE A 119 9.74 -3.47 16.97
N LEU A 120 8.83 -4.42 17.20
CA LEU A 120 7.39 -4.18 17.27
C LEU A 120 6.84 -4.85 18.52
N ASN A 121 6.34 -4.05 19.47
CA ASN A 121 5.91 -4.53 20.78
C ASN A 121 7.03 -5.30 21.52
N GLU A 122 6.84 -6.59 21.77
CA GLU A 122 7.80 -7.50 22.41
C GLU A 122 8.53 -8.40 21.39
N GLU A 123 8.36 -8.14 20.09
CA GLU A 123 8.94 -8.93 19.01
C GLU A 123 10.15 -8.23 18.37
N VAL A 124 11.20 -9.01 18.12
CA VAL A 124 12.39 -8.58 17.38
C VAL A 124 12.41 -9.33 16.05
N VAL A 125 12.12 -8.61 14.97
CA VAL A 125 12.01 -9.16 13.61
C VAL A 125 13.26 -8.83 12.82
N ARG A 126 13.95 -9.85 12.31
CA ARG A 126 15.06 -9.68 11.34
C ARG A 126 14.54 -9.87 9.93
N LEU A 127 14.56 -8.80 9.14
CA LEU A 127 14.10 -8.79 7.76
C LEU A 127 15.31 -8.67 6.83
N SER A 128 15.46 -9.61 5.89
CA SER A 128 16.54 -9.55 4.90
C SER A 128 16.49 -8.24 4.12
N MET A 129 17.66 -7.63 3.93
CA MET A 129 17.84 -6.44 3.11
C MET A 129 17.22 -6.68 1.72
N PHE A 130 17.41 -7.86 1.13
CA PHE A 130 16.88 -8.18 -0.19
C PHE A 130 15.34 -8.15 -0.30
N HIS A 131 14.60 -8.34 0.80
CA HIS A 131 13.14 -8.33 0.79
C HIS A 131 12.52 -6.97 1.10
N ILE A 132 13.33 -5.95 1.39
CA ILE A 132 12.86 -4.59 1.58
C ILE A 132 12.65 -3.94 0.22
N ARG A 133 11.40 -3.75 -0.20
CA ARG A 133 11.02 -3.03 -1.43
C ARG A 133 11.06 -1.53 -1.21
N ASN A 134 10.61 -1.09 -0.05
CA ASN A 134 10.49 0.32 0.28
C ASN A 134 10.35 0.54 1.78
N ILE A 135 10.52 1.79 2.18
CA ILE A 135 10.35 2.24 3.56
C ILE A 135 9.75 3.65 3.59
N SER A 136 8.93 3.95 4.59
CA SER A 136 8.50 5.31 4.94
C SER A 136 8.64 5.53 6.43
N TYR A 137 8.69 6.80 6.83
CA TYR A 137 8.72 7.25 8.21
C TYR A 137 7.66 8.33 8.39
N GLY A 138 7.20 8.54 9.63
CA GLY A 138 5.98 9.27 10.00
C GLY A 138 5.88 10.76 9.64
N GLU A 139 6.60 11.25 8.63
CA GLU A 139 6.51 12.63 8.13
C GLU A 139 5.44 12.71 7.04
N LYS A 140 4.23 13.13 7.44
CA LYS A 140 3.12 13.39 6.53
C LYS A 140 2.99 14.89 6.28
N VAL A 141 2.86 15.29 5.02
CA VAL A 141 2.48 16.66 4.65
C VAL A 141 0.99 16.81 4.94
N GLN A 142 0.60 17.92 5.60
CA GLN A 142 -0.81 18.22 5.87
C GLN A 142 -1.55 18.41 4.54
N LYS A 143 -2.71 17.78 4.38
CA LYS A 143 -3.60 18.07 3.25
C LYS A 143 -4.22 19.46 3.49
N SER A 144 -4.34 20.27 2.46
CA SER A 144 -5.23 21.43 2.49
C SER A 144 -6.66 20.90 2.61
N ASP A 145 -7.34 21.24 3.70
CA ASP A 145 -8.73 20.87 3.93
C ASP A 145 -9.62 21.51 2.86
N GLU A 146 -9.99 20.75 1.83
CA GLU A 146 -11.18 21.06 1.05
C GLU A 146 -12.38 20.58 1.86
N ALA A 147 -13.18 21.55 2.33
CA ALA A 147 -14.38 21.35 3.13
C ALA A 147 -15.28 20.23 2.56
N ASP A 148 -15.45 19.16 3.35
CA ASP A 148 -16.44 18.13 3.11
C ASP A 148 -17.83 18.77 2.95
N LYS A 149 -18.38 18.69 1.74
CA LYS A 149 -19.83 18.79 1.55
C LYS A 149 -20.43 17.45 1.98
N GLU A 150 -20.88 17.41 3.23
CA GLU A 150 -21.81 16.40 3.72
C GLU A 150 -23.05 16.36 2.81
N GLU A 151 -23.20 15.31 2.00
CA GLU A 151 -24.51 14.89 1.51
C GLU A 151 -25.09 13.85 2.47
N ASN A 152 -25.91 14.35 3.40
CA ASN A 152 -26.89 13.57 4.16
C ASN A 152 -27.75 12.73 3.21
N LYS A 153 -27.72 11.40 3.33
CA LYS A 153 -28.84 10.55 2.90
C LYS A 153 -29.55 10.00 4.11
N GLU A 154 -30.68 10.64 4.39
CA GLU A 154 -31.69 10.25 5.36
C GLU A 154 -32.15 8.80 5.16
N ASP A 155 -32.17 8.10 6.28
CA ASP A 155 -32.82 6.83 6.51
C ASP A 155 -34.35 7.03 6.46
N LYS A 156 -35.05 6.26 5.63
CA LYS A 156 -36.53 6.16 5.66
C LYS A 156 -36.96 4.70 5.60
N SER A 157 -37.09 4.15 6.80
CA SER A 157 -37.92 3.00 7.13
C SER A 157 -39.37 3.16 6.65
N LYS A 158 -39.90 2.14 5.97
CA LYS A 158 -41.35 1.83 5.96
C LYS A 158 -41.54 0.32 6.05
N GLU A 159 -42.03 -0.13 7.20
CA GLU A 159 -42.74 -1.39 7.37
C GLU A 159 -44.05 -1.40 6.57
N GLN A 160 -44.44 -2.56 6.06
CA GLN A 160 -45.83 -2.99 6.04
C GLN A 160 -45.93 -4.53 5.94
N GLU A 161 -46.37 -5.16 7.02
CA GLU A 161 -46.87 -6.52 7.09
C GLU A 161 -48.29 -6.66 6.52
N LYS A 162 -48.55 -7.82 5.91
CA LYS A 162 -49.72 -8.74 6.04
C LYS A 162 -49.92 -9.50 4.72
N SER A 163 -50.36 -10.75 4.62
CA SER A 163 -50.56 -11.94 5.46
C SER A 163 -51.45 -12.90 4.62
N LYS A 164 -51.30 -14.23 4.78
CA LYS A 164 -52.28 -15.35 4.59
C LYS A 164 -51.74 -16.48 3.70
N ASN A 165 -51.41 -17.63 4.29
CA ASN A 165 -52.22 -18.88 4.43
C ASN A 165 -52.34 -19.64 3.08
N ASP A 166 -52.18 -20.96 2.98
CA ASP A 166 -52.66 -22.01 3.87
C ASP A 166 -52.06 -23.39 3.49
N SER A 167 -52.19 -24.34 4.41
CA SER A 167 -52.37 -25.80 4.23
C SER A 167 -51.19 -26.61 3.65
N SER A 168 -50.45 -27.43 4.42
CA SER A 168 -50.80 -28.65 5.17
C SER A 168 -50.57 -29.96 4.40
N ASN A 169 -49.73 -30.80 5.01
CA ASN A 169 -49.94 -32.22 5.28
C ASN A 169 -49.26 -33.29 4.37
N LYS A 170 -48.56 -34.18 5.10
CA LYS A 170 -48.60 -35.66 5.05
C LYS A 170 -47.38 -36.43 4.47
N LYS A 171 -46.62 -36.97 5.43
CA LYS A 171 -45.97 -38.30 5.54
C LYS A 171 -46.10 -39.30 4.37
N SER A 172 -44.98 -39.95 4.03
CA SER A 172 -44.74 -41.43 3.96
C SER A 172 -43.38 -41.70 3.28
N SER A 173 -42.33 -42.13 3.97
CA SER A 173 -41.92 -43.51 4.32
C SER A 173 -41.47 -44.40 3.14
N LEU A 174 -40.20 -44.86 3.22
CA LEU A 174 -39.61 -46.12 2.70
C LEU A 174 -39.66 -46.29 1.15
N GLU A 175 -38.74 -46.91 0.43
CA GLU A 175 -37.84 -48.02 0.72
C GLU A 175 -36.77 -48.14 -0.41
N GLN A 176 -35.88 -49.11 -0.23
CA GLN A 176 -34.63 -49.44 -0.90
C GLN A 176 -34.70 -49.75 -2.41
N GLY A 177 -33.52 -49.72 -3.06
CA GLY A 177 -33.07 -50.91 -3.80
C GLY A 177 -32.52 -50.74 -5.23
N ASN A 178 -31.35 -51.36 -5.41
CA ASN A 178 -30.69 -51.85 -6.64
C ASN A 178 -29.88 -50.85 -7.48
N GLU A 179 -28.55 -50.94 -7.50
CA GLU A 179 -27.63 -52.01 -7.98
C GLU A 179 -27.23 -51.86 -9.47
N LYS A 180 -25.92 -51.68 -9.62
CA LYS A 180 -24.99 -52.35 -10.55
C LYS A 180 -24.84 -51.83 -11.99
N LYS A 181 -23.54 -51.52 -12.23
CA LYS A 181 -22.67 -51.96 -13.33
C LYS A 181 -22.98 -51.34 -14.71
N LYS A 182 -22.01 -51.03 -15.57
CA LYS A 182 -20.74 -51.73 -15.86
C LYS A 182 -19.89 -50.86 -16.79
N GLU A 183 -18.57 -50.99 -16.67
CA GLU A 183 -17.53 -51.12 -17.72
C GLU A 183 -17.62 -50.21 -18.97
N LYS A 184 -16.54 -49.59 -19.43
CA LYS A 184 -15.18 -50.12 -19.55
C LYS A 184 -14.20 -48.99 -19.80
#